data_AF-A0A942IL24-F1
#
_entry.id   AF-A0A942IL24-F1
#
_cell.length_a   1.000
_cell.length_b   1.000
_cell.length_c   1.000
_cell.angle_alpha   90.00
_cell.angle_beta   90.00
_cell.angle_gamma   90.00
#
_symmetry.space_group_name_H-M   'P 1'
#
loop_
_entity.id
_entity.type
_entity.pdbx_description
1 polymer ?
#
loop_
_entity_poly.entity_id
_entity_poly.type
_entity_poly.pdbx_seq_one_letter_code
_entity_poly.pdbx_strand_id
1 'polypeptide(L)'
;MGAAGVGTLAATSLADAVIVPEGYSAQIVYALGDPLTASTPAFKNDGTDADFTNRAGDHATAWRGLAWTRKASLRTVPHCVT
;
A
#
# COMPACT_ATOMS: atom_id res chain seq x y z
N MET A 1 1.14 -20.90 -34.41
CA MET A 1 1.13 -19.63 -33.65
C MET A 1 0.84 -19.97 -32.21
N GLY A 2 1.87 -19.99 -31.36
CA GLY A 2 1.72 -20.26 -29.92
C GLY A 2 1.30 -18.97 -29.22
N ALA A 3 0.32 -19.05 -28.34
CA ALA A 3 -0.11 -17.91 -27.54
C ALA A 3 1.01 -17.48 -26.58
N ALA A 4 1.84 -16.53 -27.01
CA ALA A 4 2.64 -15.73 -26.11
C ALA A 4 1.72 -14.67 -25.52
N GLY A 5 1.37 -14.77 -24.23
CA GLY A 5 0.47 -13.75 -23.66
C GLY A 5 0.18 -13.76 -22.17
N VAL A 6 0.40 -14.85 -21.42
CA VAL A 6 0.18 -14.81 -19.97
C VAL A 6 1.19 -15.71 -19.26
N GLY A 7 1.89 -15.15 -18.26
CA GLY A 7 2.83 -15.91 -17.41
C GLY A 7 2.10 -16.91 -16.50
N THR A 8 2.86 -17.75 -15.80
CA THR A 8 2.30 -18.72 -14.84
C THR A 8 1.48 -18.00 -13.77
N LEU A 9 0.30 -18.52 -13.47
CA LEU A 9 -0.59 -17.99 -12.44
C LEU A 9 -0.25 -18.58 -11.07
N ALA A 10 -0.46 -17.79 -10.01
CA ALA A 10 -0.42 -18.30 -8.64
C ALA A 10 -1.69 -19.11 -8.33
N ALA A 11 -1.56 -20.16 -7.52
CA ALA A 11 -2.70 -20.96 -7.07
C ALA A 11 -3.51 -20.21 -5.98
N THR A 12 -4.81 -20.51 -5.89
CA THR A 12 -5.66 -20.03 -4.80
C THR A 12 -5.14 -20.52 -3.46
N SER A 13 -5.22 -19.66 -2.43
CA SER A 13 -4.74 -19.96 -1.09
C SER A 13 -5.66 -19.36 -0.02
N LEU A 14 -5.69 -19.99 1.15
CA LEU A 14 -6.31 -19.47 2.38
C LEU A 14 -5.27 -18.87 3.34
N ALA A 15 -4.00 -18.82 2.94
CA ALA A 15 -2.95 -18.20 3.73
C ALA A 15 -3.19 -16.68 3.81
N ASP A 16 -2.98 -16.12 4.99
CA ASP A 16 -2.92 -14.67 5.20
C ASP A 16 -1.56 -14.12 4.68
N ALA A 17 -1.40 -14.15 3.36
CA ALA A 17 -0.17 -13.79 2.68
C ALA A 17 -0.43 -13.34 1.23
N VAL A 18 0.43 -12.46 0.73
CA VAL A 18 0.47 -12.10 -0.69
C VAL A 18 1.30 -13.14 -1.45
N ILE A 19 0.63 -13.97 -2.25
CA ILE A 19 1.28 -14.96 -3.12
C ILE A 19 1.39 -14.38 -4.53
N VAL A 20 2.61 -14.33 -5.05
CA VAL A 20 2.92 -13.87 -6.41
C VAL A 20 3.58 -14.99 -7.22
N PRO A 21 3.46 -14.99 -8.56
CA PRO A 21 4.17 -15.94 -9.41
C PRO A 21 5.70 -15.83 -9.28
N GLU A 22 6.40 -16.88 -9.71
CA GLU A 22 7.86 -16.88 -9.79
C GLU A 22 8.37 -15.71 -10.67
N GLY A 23 9.46 -15.07 -10.23
CA GLY A 23 10.04 -13.90 -10.89
C GLY A 23 9.40 -12.56 -10.48
N TYR A 24 8.37 -12.57 -9.63
CA TYR A 24 7.75 -11.36 -9.08
C TYR A 24 8.09 -11.16 -7.60
N SER A 25 8.02 -9.90 -7.16
CA SER A 25 8.12 -9.54 -5.75
C SER A 25 7.00 -8.56 -5.38
N ALA A 26 6.51 -8.68 -4.15
CA ALA A 26 5.59 -7.74 -3.54
C ALA A 26 6.30 -7.01 -2.41
N GLN A 27 6.06 -5.71 -2.26
CA GLN A 27 6.63 -4.87 -1.20
C GLN A 27 5.53 -4.00 -0.60
N ILE A 28 5.64 -3.76 0.70
CA ILE A 28 4.74 -2.84 1.41
C ILE A 28 5.18 -1.41 1.07
N VAL A 29 4.26 -0.58 0.58
CA VAL A 29 4.55 0.82 0.22
C VAL A 29 4.34 1.75 1.42
N TYR A 30 3.27 1.52 2.19
CA TYR A 30 3.01 2.07 3.52
C TYR A 30 1.93 1.22 4.19
N ALA A 31 1.94 1.14 5.52
CA ALA A 31 0.97 0.45 6.35
C ALA A 31 0.02 1.43 7.05
N LEU A 32 -1.09 0.92 7.59
CA LEU A 32 -1.96 1.69 8.47
C LEU A 32 -1.13 2.32 9.60
N GLY A 33 -1.34 3.60 9.83
CA GLY A 33 -0.68 4.33 10.91
C GLY A 33 0.70 4.89 10.54
N ASP A 34 1.26 4.55 9.37
CA ASP A 34 2.56 5.08 8.97
C ASP A 34 2.58 6.63 9.00
N PRO A 35 3.59 7.24 9.62
CA PRO A 35 3.73 8.70 9.67
C PRO A 35 3.78 9.34 8.29
N LEU A 36 2.89 10.31 8.03
CA LEU A 36 2.94 11.14 6.82
C LEU A 36 3.81 12.39 7.00
N THR A 37 4.21 12.68 8.24
CA THR A 37 5.11 13.78 8.58
C THR A 37 6.23 13.29 9.49
N ALA A 38 7.39 13.95 9.44
CA ALA A 38 8.53 13.62 10.30
C ALA A 38 8.26 13.83 11.80
N SER A 39 7.26 14.64 12.15
CA SER A 39 6.89 14.95 13.53
C SER A 39 5.91 13.93 14.13
N THR A 40 5.27 13.10 13.30
CA THR A 40 4.31 12.10 13.76
C THR A 40 5.09 10.86 14.24
N PRO A 41 4.95 10.44 15.52
CA PRO A 41 5.64 9.26 16.04
C PRO A 41 5.19 7.97 15.35
N ALA A 42 6.04 6.93 15.44
CA ALA A 42 5.70 5.59 14.97
C ALA A 42 4.40 5.08 15.61
N PHE A 43 3.59 4.41 14.80
CA PHE A 43 2.29 3.87 15.21
C PHE A 43 2.44 2.74 16.22
N LYS A 44 1.73 2.84 17.35
CA LYS A 44 1.81 1.85 18.44
C LYS A 44 0.75 0.76 18.35
N ASN A 45 -0.43 1.11 17.83
CA ASN A 45 -1.60 0.23 17.73
C ASN A 45 -2.06 -0.35 19.09
N ASP A 46 -1.95 0.46 20.16
CA ASP A 46 -2.41 0.12 21.53
C ASP A 46 -3.68 0.88 21.94
N GLY A 47 -4.27 1.63 21.01
CA GLY A 47 -5.45 2.47 21.24
C GLY A 47 -5.14 3.86 21.78
N THR A 48 -3.87 4.21 22.03
CA THR A 48 -3.46 5.54 22.53
C THR A 48 -2.93 6.47 21.44
N ASP A 49 -2.80 5.98 20.21
CA ASP A 49 -2.37 6.78 19.08
C ASP A 49 -3.34 7.95 18.81
N ALA A 50 -2.80 9.15 18.58
CA ALA A 50 -3.53 10.39 18.30
C ALA A 50 -2.89 11.15 17.13
N ASP A 51 -3.58 12.06 16.46
CA ASP A 51 -3.14 12.71 15.20
C ASP A 51 -3.28 11.82 13.94
N PHE A 52 -4.42 11.13 13.81
CA PHE A 52 -4.72 10.29 12.64
C PHE A 52 -4.80 11.07 11.31
N THR A 53 -4.90 12.40 11.35
CA THR A 53 -4.88 13.20 10.11
C THR A 53 -3.51 13.23 9.43
N ASN A 54 -2.45 12.92 10.17
CA ASN A 54 -1.07 12.86 9.68
C ASN A 54 -0.54 11.42 9.63
N ARG A 55 -1.43 10.41 9.60
CA ARG A 55 -1.10 8.99 9.45
C ARG A 55 -1.80 8.40 8.24
N ALA A 56 -1.22 7.34 7.68
CA ALA A 56 -1.91 6.51 6.70
C ALA A 56 -3.18 5.88 7.32
N GLY A 57 -4.30 5.98 6.60
CA GLY A 57 -5.62 5.49 7.03
C GLY A 57 -5.79 3.97 6.94
N ASP A 58 -6.82 3.46 7.60
CA ASP A 58 -7.13 2.04 7.84
C ASP A 58 -7.71 1.31 6.61
N HIS A 59 -8.51 2.01 5.83
CA HIS A 59 -9.19 1.48 4.64
C HIS A 59 -8.87 2.35 3.43
N ALA A 60 -7.57 2.47 3.11
CA ALA A 60 -7.12 3.25 1.97
C ALA A 60 -7.78 2.76 0.67
N THR A 61 -8.72 3.55 0.14
CA THR A 61 -9.35 3.28 -1.16
C THR A 61 -8.57 3.96 -2.28
N ALA A 62 -8.17 3.16 -3.26
CA ALA A 62 -7.52 3.48 -4.53
C ALA A 62 -6.44 4.58 -4.54
N TRP A 63 -5.19 4.13 -4.58
CA TRP A 63 -4.04 4.81 -5.17
C TRP A 63 -4.37 5.41 -6.55
N ARG A 64 -4.38 6.74 -6.68
CA ARG A 64 -4.48 7.42 -7.98
C ARG A 64 -3.17 8.11 -8.32
N GLY A 65 -2.40 7.46 -9.20
CA GLY A 65 -1.38 8.11 -10.03
C GLY A 65 0.01 8.22 -9.41
N LEU A 66 0.81 7.16 -9.50
CA LEU A 66 2.25 7.32 -9.67
C LEU A 66 2.59 7.20 -11.15
N ALA A 67 2.92 8.33 -11.77
CA ALA A 67 3.67 8.32 -13.01
C ALA A 67 5.13 7.96 -12.67
N TRP A 68 5.62 6.85 -13.21
CA TRP A 68 7.05 6.50 -13.17
C TRP A 68 7.84 7.50 -14.02
N THR A 69 8.09 8.67 -13.48
CA THR A 69 9.17 9.54 -13.93
C THR A 69 10.08 9.73 -12.72
N ARG A 70 11.40 9.72 -12.95
CA ARG A 70 12.47 9.74 -11.93
C ARG A 70 12.51 11.01 -11.06
N LYS A 71 11.38 11.68 -10.86
CA LYS A 71 11.23 12.86 -10.03
C LYS A 71 9.94 12.71 -9.22
N ALA A 72 10.10 12.25 -7.98
CA ALA A 72 9.02 12.21 -7.02
C ALA A 72 8.43 13.62 -6.84
N SER A 73 7.10 13.73 -6.94
CA SER A 73 6.35 14.84 -6.35
C SER A 73 4.95 14.35 -5.97
N LEU A 74 4.54 14.80 -4.78
CA LEU A 74 3.49 14.30 -3.90
C LEU A 74 2.05 14.55 -4.39
N ARG A 75 1.14 13.75 -3.81
CA ARG A 75 -0.15 14.14 -3.18
C ARG A 75 -1.44 13.74 -3.93
N THR A 76 -2.18 12.79 -3.34
CA THR A 76 -3.58 12.93 -2.84
C THR A 76 -3.96 11.65 -2.09
N VAL A 77 -4.42 11.78 -0.83
CA VAL A 77 -5.08 10.71 -0.06
C VAL A 77 -6.53 11.15 0.12
N PRO A 78 -7.53 10.47 -0.45
CA PRO A 78 -8.91 10.73 -0.07
C PRO A 78 -9.12 10.14 1.34
N HIS A 79 -9.37 11.03 2.30
CA HIS A 79 -9.92 10.69 3.61
C HIS A 79 -11.41 10.35 3.47
N CYS A 80 -11.83 9.27 4.11
CA CYS A 80 -13.22 9.11 4.55
C CYS A 80 -13.26 9.51 6.03
N VAL A 81 -13.79 10.69 6.34
CA VAL A 81 -14.30 11.05 7.68
C VAL A 81 -15.73 11.53 7.47
N THR A 82 -16.67 10.61 7.41
CA THR A 82 -17.78 10.34 8.35
C THR A 82 -18.67 9.28 7.69
#